data_AF-A0A1H4U2K8-F1
#
_entry.id   AF-A0A1H4U2K8-F1
#
_cell.length_a   1.000
_cell.length_b   1.000
_cell.length_c   1.000
_cell.angle_alpha   90.00
_cell.angle_beta   90.00
_cell.angle_gamma   90.00
#
_symmetry.space_group_name_H-M   'P 1'
#
loop_
_entity.id
_entity.type
_entity.pdbx_description
1 polymer ?
#
loop_
_entity_poly.entity_id
_entity_poly.type
_entity_poly.pdbx_seq_one_letter_code
_entity_poly.pdbx_strand_id
1 'polypeptide(L)'
;MTPSRREQLVIYARPGTHGTTVIARRHELTIDEAPRYGGHDSGANPVEHLLAGIAAASLVVLRLLGEDAIAESAALTVSARLNVDRVMGTDDSATIELIDLDWEVANTTHAERLRAALPHLANRRPGQALIDAASAHTEKVSIRESAPADE
;
A
#
# COMPACT_ATOMS: atom_id res chain seq x y z
N MET A 1 -30.78 5.03 17.11
CA MET A 1 -29.75 4.26 16.38
C MET A 1 -29.39 5.03 15.12
N THR A 2 -28.18 5.57 15.04
CA THR A 2 -27.68 6.12 13.79
C THR A 2 -27.45 4.95 12.83
N PRO A 3 -28.01 4.95 11.61
CA PRO A 3 -27.78 3.87 10.67
C PRO A 3 -26.28 3.74 10.41
N SER A 4 -25.76 2.50 10.35
CA SER A 4 -24.36 2.27 10.04
C SER A 4 -24.07 2.83 8.64
N ARG A 5 -23.12 3.77 8.53
CA ARG A 5 -22.68 4.29 7.24
C ARG A 5 -21.95 3.18 6.48
N ARG A 6 -22.51 2.78 5.33
CA ARG A 6 -21.93 1.80 4.41
C ARG A 6 -21.87 2.44 3.03
N GLU A 7 -20.77 2.25 2.33
CA GLU A 7 -20.55 2.76 0.98
C GLU A 7 -20.33 1.55 0.07
N GLN A 8 -20.94 1.56 -1.12
CA GLN A 8 -20.69 0.54 -2.14
C GLN A 8 -19.67 1.08 -3.14
N LEU A 9 -18.55 0.38 -3.27
CA LEU A 9 -17.49 0.72 -4.22
C LEU A 9 -17.52 -0.27 -5.37
N VAL A 10 -17.55 0.23 -6.60
CA VAL A 10 -17.58 -0.58 -7.82
C VAL A 10 -16.41 -0.17 -8.71
N ILE A 11 -15.69 -1.17 -9.19
CA ILE A 11 -14.56 -1.04 -10.11
C ILE A 11 -14.88 -1.85 -11.36
N TYR A 12 -14.63 -1.30 -12.54
CA TYR A 12 -14.77 -2.01 -13.81
C TYR A 12 -13.39 -2.29 -14.38
N ALA A 13 -13.15 -3.50 -14.87
CA ALA A 13 -11.93 -3.87 -15.56
C ALA A 13 -12.27 -4.44 -16.94
N ARG A 14 -11.51 -4.05 -17.95
CA ARG A 14 -11.63 -4.58 -19.32
C ARG A 14 -10.25 -4.77 -19.94
N PRO A 15 -10.08 -5.70 -20.88
CA PRO A 15 -8.86 -5.79 -21.68
C PRO A 15 -8.56 -4.44 -22.35
N GLY A 16 -7.30 -3.99 -22.27
CA GLY A 16 -6.79 -2.84 -22.99
C GLY A 16 -6.01 -3.24 -24.24
N THR A 17 -5.46 -2.26 -24.97
CA THR A 17 -4.51 -2.52 -26.07
C THR A 17 -3.20 -3.12 -25.54
N HIS A 18 -2.74 -2.61 -24.40
CA HIS A 18 -1.67 -3.18 -23.58
C HIS A 18 -2.21 -3.28 -22.15
N GLY A 19 -2.03 -4.44 -21.51
CA GLY A 19 -2.52 -4.70 -20.16
C GLY A 19 -4.05 -4.64 -20.01
N THR A 20 -4.49 -4.19 -18.83
CA THR A 20 -5.89 -4.06 -18.42
C THR A 20 -6.22 -2.61 -18.13
N THR A 21 -7.33 -2.12 -18.68
CA THR A 21 -7.89 -0.82 -18.31
C THR A 21 -8.85 -1.01 -17.14
N VAL A 22 -8.56 -0.34 -16.02
CA VAL A 22 -9.39 -0.35 -14.80
C VAL A 22 -10.00 1.02 -14.55
N ILE A 23 -11.31 1.07 -14.35
CA ILE A 23 -12.08 2.29 -14.17
C ILE A 23 -12.64 2.34 -12.75
N ALA A 24 -12.23 3.37 -12.00
CA ALA A 24 -12.69 3.70 -10.65
C ALA A 24 -13.45 5.03 -10.68
N ARG A 25 -14.78 4.98 -10.73
CA ARG A 25 -15.65 6.16 -10.97
C ARG A 25 -15.31 6.81 -12.33
N ARG A 26 -14.68 8.00 -12.32
CA ARG A 26 -14.24 8.74 -13.51
C ARG A 26 -12.74 8.64 -13.78
N HIS A 27 -12.03 7.83 -13.01
CA HIS A 27 -10.59 7.68 -13.09
C HIS A 27 -10.25 6.38 -13.80
N GLU A 28 -9.32 6.45 -14.72
CA GLU A 28 -8.81 5.30 -15.46
C GLU A 28 -7.39 4.98 -14.98
N LEU A 29 -7.09 3.69 -14.84
CA LEU A 29 -5.79 3.14 -14.50
C LEU A 29 -5.42 2.14 -15.59
N THR A 30 -4.19 2.23 -16.11
CA THR A 30 -3.59 1.17 -16.93
C THR A 30 -2.80 0.28 -15.99
N ILE A 31 -3.19 -1.00 -15.91
CA ILE A 31 -2.51 -2.02 -15.11
C ILE A 31 -1.89 -3.02 -16.08
N ASP A 32 -0.58 -3.22 -16.01
CA ASP A 32 0.13 -4.07 -16.95
C ASP A 32 1.30 -4.79 -16.26
N GLU A 33 1.76 -5.88 -16.86
CA GLU A 33 2.89 -6.64 -16.35
C GLU A 33 4.20 -6.24 -17.03
N ALA A 34 5.33 -6.57 -16.39
CA ALA A 34 6.64 -6.43 -17.02
C ALA A 34 6.78 -7.40 -18.23
N PRO A 35 7.66 -7.12 -19.22
CA PRO A 35 7.82 -7.96 -20.40
C PRO A 35 8.21 -9.41 -20.11
N ARG A 36 8.95 -9.65 -19.02
CA ARG A 36 9.31 -11.00 -18.57
C ARG A 36 8.11 -11.87 -18.18
N TYR A 37 6.96 -11.26 -17.91
CA TYR A 37 5.68 -11.92 -17.62
C TYR A 37 4.67 -11.76 -18.76
N GLY A 38 5.12 -11.31 -19.95
CA GLY A 38 4.29 -11.18 -21.15
C GLY A 38 3.50 -9.88 -21.25
N GLY A 39 3.73 -8.92 -20.34
CA GLY A 39 3.16 -7.57 -20.46
C GLY A 39 4.04 -6.61 -21.27
N HIS A 40 3.72 -5.33 -21.22
CA HIS A 40 4.34 -4.29 -22.02
C HIS A 40 4.90 -3.14 -21.18
N ASP A 41 4.92 -3.27 -19.85
CA ASP A 41 5.37 -2.21 -18.93
C ASP A 41 4.61 -0.88 -19.13
N SER A 42 3.34 -0.95 -19.54
CA SER A 42 2.52 0.24 -19.85
C SER A 42 1.86 0.87 -18.61
N GLY A 43 2.06 0.26 -17.44
CA GLY A 43 1.53 0.67 -16.15
C GLY A 43 2.06 -0.25 -15.05
N ALA A 44 1.82 0.12 -13.79
CA ALA A 44 2.19 -0.71 -12.65
C ALA A 44 1.41 -2.03 -12.67
N ASN A 45 2.00 -3.09 -12.13
CA ASN A 45 1.36 -4.39 -12.10
C ASN A 45 0.23 -4.46 -11.05
N PRO A 46 -0.65 -5.47 -11.11
CA PRO A 46 -1.78 -5.59 -10.19
C PRO A 46 -1.36 -5.60 -8.71
N VAL A 47 -0.23 -6.23 -8.37
CA VAL A 47 0.25 -6.29 -6.99
C VAL A 47 0.75 -4.91 -6.52
N GLU A 48 1.48 -4.19 -7.36
CA GLU A 48 1.92 -2.81 -7.07
C GLU A 48 0.73 -1.88 -6.83
N HIS A 49 -0.36 -2.04 -7.58
CA HIS A 49 -1.60 -1.30 -7.31
C HIS A 49 -2.24 -1.63 -5.95
N LEU A 50 -2.16 -2.88 -5.49
CA LEU A 50 -2.61 -3.26 -4.13
C LEU A 50 -1.73 -2.58 -3.06
N LEU A 51 -0.41 -2.59 -3.25
CA LEU A 51 0.54 -1.94 -2.32
C LEU A 51 0.35 -0.42 -2.30
N ALA A 52 0.11 0.20 -3.45
CA ALA A 52 -0.22 1.62 -3.55
C ALA A 52 -1.50 1.95 -2.77
N GLY A 53 -2.50 1.07 -2.81
CA GLY A 53 -3.72 1.16 -2.00
C GLY A 53 -3.42 1.13 -0.50
N ILE A 54 -2.57 0.21 -0.04
CA ILE A 54 -2.13 0.12 1.37
C ILE A 54 -1.40 1.39 1.80
N ALA A 55 -0.47 1.89 0.98
CA ALA A 55 0.29 3.10 1.28
C ALA A 55 -0.64 4.32 1.43
N ALA A 56 -1.52 4.54 0.45
CA ALA A 56 -2.48 5.64 0.46
C ALA A 56 -3.46 5.54 1.64
N ALA A 57 -4.01 4.34 1.89
CA ALA A 57 -4.89 4.07 3.01
C ALA A 57 -4.24 4.42 4.36
N SER A 58 -2.96 4.11 4.53
CA SER A 58 -2.22 4.38 5.76
C SER A 58 -2.14 5.88 6.07
N LEU A 59 -1.81 6.70 5.06
CA LEU A 59 -1.75 8.16 5.22
C LEU A 59 -3.12 8.78 5.47
N VAL A 60 -4.17 8.27 4.81
CA VAL A 60 -5.55 8.72 5.06
C VAL A 60 -5.98 8.40 6.49
N VAL A 61 -5.67 7.20 7.00
CA VAL A 61 -6.05 6.80 8.35
C VAL A 61 -5.33 7.62 9.41
N LEU A 62 -4.07 8.04 9.20
CA LEU A 62 -3.40 8.96 10.10
C LEU A 62 -4.18 10.27 10.28
N ARG A 63 -4.68 10.86 9.19
CA ARG A 63 -5.55 12.05 9.26
C ARG A 63 -6.85 11.76 10.04
N LEU A 64 -7.45 10.59 9.82
CA LEU A 64 -8.65 10.17 10.57
C LEU A 64 -8.38 9.90 12.06
N LEU A 65 -7.13 9.66 12.46
CA LEU A 65 -6.70 9.54 13.84
C LEU A 65 -6.32 10.89 14.47
N GLY A 66 -6.36 11.99 13.71
CA GLY A 66 -5.95 13.33 14.16
C GLY A 66 -4.43 13.54 14.14
N GLU A 67 -3.69 12.72 13.42
CA GLU A 67 -2.23 12.80 13.26
C GLU A 67 -1.84 13.61 12.00
N ASP A 68 -2.46 14.78 11.80
CA ASP A 68 -2.32 15.57 10.57
C ASP A 68 -0.87 15.98 10.28
N ALA A 69 -0.14 16.44 11.31
CA ALA A 69 1.27 16.83 11.17
C ALA A 69 2.18 15.67 10.73
N ILE A 70 1.85 14.44 11.12
CA ILE A 70 2.57 13.24 10.67
C ILE A 70 2.14 12.93 9.23
N ALA A 71 0.85 12.91 8.93
CA ALA A 71 0.31 12.61 7.61
C ALA A 71 0.76 13.59 6.49
N GLU A 72 1.18 14.79 6.85
CA GLU A 72 1.72 15.80 5.93
C GLU A 72 3.22 15.66 5.66
N SER A 73 3.97 15.03 6.56
CA SER A 73 5.44 14.97 6.50
C SER A 73 6.00 13.56 6.32
N ALA A 74 5.22 12.54 6.65
CA ALA A 74 5.64 11.15 6.58
C ALA A 74 5.75 10.66 5.13
N ALA A 75 6.79 9.90 4.85
CA ALA A 75 6.87 9.05 3.67
C ALA A 75 6.65 7.59 4.11
N LEU A 76 5.93 6.82 3.30
CA LEU A 76 5.72 5.39 3.53
C LEU A 76 6.11 4.64 2.26
N THR A 77 7.11 3.77 2.39
CA THR A 77 7.46 2.78 1.38
C THR A 77 6.77 1.47 1.73
N VAL A 78 6.03 0.90 0.78
CA VAL A 78 5.43 -0.43 0.93
C VAL A 78 6.03 -1.34 -0.13
N SER A 79 6.68 -2.42 0.30
CA SER A 79 7.27 -3.42 -0.58
C SER A 79 6.75 -4.80 -0.25
N ALA A 80 6.72 -5.70 -1.23
CA ALA A 80 6.35 -7.08 -1.02
C ALA A 80 7.26 -8.05 -1.77
N ARG A 81 7.39 -9.25 -1.22
CA ARG A 81 7.99 -10.40 -1.91
C ARG A 81 6.88 -11.36 -2.34
N LEU A 82 6.72 -11.50 -3.65
CA LEU A 82 5.71 -12.34 -4.27
C LEU A 82 6.30 -13.70 -4.63
N ASN A 83 5.59 -14.78 -4.29
CA ASN A 83 5.88 -16.10 -4.82
C ASN A 83 5.20 -16.23 -6.20
N VAL A 84 6.00 -16.08 -7.26
CA VAL A 84 5.51 -16.14 -8.64
C VAL A 84 5.07 -17.57 -9.00
N ASP A 85 5.75 -18.60 -8.49
CA ASP A 85 5.40 -20.00 -8.75
C ASP A 85 4.01 -20.33 -8.20
N ARG A 86 3.64 -19.78 -7.04
CA ARG A 86 2.28 -19.88 -6.49
C ARG A 86 1.26 -19.22 -7.41
N VAL A 87 1.57 -18.04 -7.96
CA VAL A 87 0.70 -17.33 -8.92
C VAL A 87 0.53 -18.15 -10.21
N MET A 88 1.58 -18.84 -10.65
CA MET A 88 1.57 -19.72 -11.82
C MET A 88 0.97 -21.11 -11.54
N GLY A 89 0.59 -21.40 -10.28
CA GLY A 89 -0.03 -22.66 -9.87
C GLY A 89 0.94 -23.83 -9.72
N THR A 90 2.24 -23.57 -9.57
CA THR A 90 3.30 -24.59 -9.43
C THR A 90 3.87 -24.70 -8.01
N ASP A 91 3.38 -23.88 -7.08
CA ASP A 91 3.70 -23.92 -5.65
C ASP A 91 2.41 -23.86 -4.83
N ASP A 92 2.43 -24.41 -3.61
CA ASP A 92 1.34 -24.40 -2.63
C ASP A 92 1.56 -23.49 -1.42
N SER A 93 2.72 -22.85 -1.36
CA SER A 93 3.10 -21.86 -0.35
C SER A 93 2.28 -20.57 -0.46
N ALA A 94 2.52 -19.62 0.44
CA ALA A 94 1.80 -18.35 0.42
C ALA A 94 2.11 -17.53 -0.83
N THR A 95 1.09 -16.87 -1.39
CA THR A 95 1.25 -15.99 -2.55
C THR A 95 2.16 -14.79 -2.25
N ILE A 96 1.99 -14.16 -1.09
CA ILE A 96 2.85 -13.07 -0.62
C ILE A 96 3.64 -13.58 0.59
N GLU A 97 4.96 -13.64 0.44
CA GLU A 97 5.85 -14.17 1.46
C GLU A 97 6.24 -13.12 2.50
N LEU A 98 6.33 -11.86 2.08
CA LEU A 98 6.71 -10.74 2.93
C LEU A 98 6.02 -9.46 2.47
N ILE A 99 5.53 -8.67 3.43
CA ILE A 99 5.20 -7.25 3.22
C ILE A 99 5.99 -6.41 4.21
N ASP A 100 6.74 -5.43 3.71
CA ASP A 100 7.44 -4.45 4.54
C ASP A 100 6.80 -3.07 4.36
N LEU A 101 6.53 -2.43 5.49
CA LEU A 101 6.09 -1.05 5.59
C LEU A 101 7.19 -0.25 6.28
N ASP A 102 7.83 0.65 5.54
CA ASP A 102 8.89 1.50 6.08
C ASP A 102 8.44 2.96 6.09
N TRP A 103 8.25 3.49 7.30
CA TRP A 103 7.87 4.86 7.54
C TRP A 103 9.09 5.73 7.81
N GLU A 104 9.18 6.85 7.10
CA GLU A 104 10.10 7.93 7.43
C GLU A 104 9.31 9.15 7.91
N VAL A 105 9.68 9.68 9.09
CA VAL A 105 9.04 10.87 9.65
C VAL A 105 10.04 11.97 9.97
N ALA A 106 9.55 13.18 10.17
CA ALA A 106 10.39 14.38 10.29
C ALA A 106 11.28 14.42 11.55
N ASN A 107 10.86 13.83 12.67
CA ASN A 107 11.55 13.95 13.95
C ASN A 107 11.16 12.83 14.94
N THR A 108 11.89 12.76 16.06
CA THR A 108 11.66 11.78 17.12
C THR A 108 10.25 11.81 17.69
N THR A 109 9.68 13.00 17.91
CA THR A 109 8.31 13.14 18.44
C THR A 109 7.29 12.52 17.47
N HIS A 110 7.43 12.76 16.16
CA HIS A 110 6.57 12.12 15.16
C HIS A 110 6.77 10.60 15.15
N ALA A 111 8.01 10.12 15.33
CA ALA A 111 8.29 8.68 15.34
C ALA A 111 7.65 7.98 16.53
N GLU A 112 7.74 8.56 17.72
CA GLU A 112 7.10 8.03 18.93
C GLU A 112 5.57 8.03 18.83
N ARG A 113 4.98 9.15 18.35
CA ARG A 113 3.54 9.25 18.13
C ARG A 113 3.04 8.25 17.09
N LEU A 114 3.75 8.14 15.95
CA LEU A 114 3.39 7.18 14.91
C LEU A 114 3.43 5.75 15.45
N ARG A 115 4.50 5.35 16.15
CA ARG A 115 4.60 4.02 16.78
C ARG A 115 3.44 3.74 17.74
N ALA A 116 3.07 4.72 18.56
CA ALA A 116 1.92 4.60 19.46
C ALA A 116 0.58 4.49 18.69
N ALA A 117 0.47 5.14 17.52
CA ALA A 117 -0.72 5.11 16.68
C ALA A 117 -0.84 3.84 15.82
N LEU A 118 0.26 3.10 15.55
CA LEU A 118 0.27 1.95 14.64
C LEU A 118 -0.83 0.90 14.92
N PRO A 119 -1.11 0.47 16.18
CA PRO A 119 -2.19 -0.48 16.44
C PRO A 119 -3.58 0.06 16.06
N HIS A 120 -3.81 1.36 16.26
CA HIS A 120 -5.07 2.01 15.88
C HIS A 120 -5.17 2.20 14.36
N LEU A 121 -4.03 2.48 13.72
CA LEU A 121 -3.91 2.59 12.28
C LEU A 121 -4.22 1.24 11.62
N ALA A 122 -3.56 0.16 12.04
CA ALA A 122 -3.78 -1.19 11.53
C ALA A 122 -5.25 -1.61 11.62
N ASN A 123 -5.90 -1.36 12.77
CA ASN A 123 -7.33 -1.67 12.98
C ASN A 123 -8.29 -0.91 12.04
N ARG A 124 -7.84 0.19 11.43
CA ARG A 124 -8.69 1.04 10.58
C ARG A 124 -8.28 1.05 9.11
N ARG A 125 -7.09 0.55 8.77
CA ARG A 125 -6.50 0.56 7.42
C ARG A 125 -7.23 -0.39 6.48
N PRO A 126 -7.93 0.11 5.43
CA PRO A 126 -8.32 -0.74 4.31
C PRO A 126 -7.08 -1.40 3.71
N GLY A 127 -7.10 -2.73 3.61
CA GLY A 127 -5.95 -3.52 3.16
C GLY A 127 -5.14 -4.18 4.29
N GLN A 128 -5.43 -3.93 5.57
CA GLN A 128 -4.74 -4.62 6.67
C GLN A 128 -4.87 -6.15 6.58
N ALA A 129 -6.03 -6.66 6.16
CA ALA A 129 -6.22 -8.10 5.95
C ALA A 129 -5.26 -8.72 4.92
N LEU A 130 -4.78 -7.94 3.93
CA LEU A 130 -3.76 -8.40 2.98
C LEU A 130 -2.38 -8.49 3.65
N ILE A 131 -2.06 -7.54 4.52
CA ILE A 131 -0.83 -7.53 5.32
C ILE A 131 -0.81 -8.73 6.27
N ASP A 132 -1.93 -8.98 6.96
CA ASP A 132 -2.06 -10.06 7.93
C ASP A 132 -2.07 -11.45 7.26
N ALA A 133 -2.45 -11.54 5.98
CA ALA A 133 -2.47 -12.78 5.21
C ALA A 133 -1.10 -13.15 4.60
N ALA A 134 -0.14 -12.22 4.57
CA ALA A 134 1.22 -12.53 4.14
C ALA A 134 1.90 -13.48 5.13
N SER A 135 2.85 -14.31 4.67
CA SER A 135 3.57 -15.22 5.58
C SER A 135 4.31 -14.49 6.70
N ALA A 136 4.84 -13.31 6.40
CA ALA A 136 5.43 -12.40 7.36
C ALA A 136 5.16 -10.95 6.94
N HIS A 137 5.18 -10.04 7.91
CA HIS A 137 5.22 -8.61 7.63
C HIS A 137 6.08 -7.88 8.65
N THR A 138 6.65 -6.75 8.25
CA THR A 138 7.30 -5.82 9.17
C THR A 138 6.77 -4.40 8.97
N GLU A 139 6.68 -3.63 10.05
CA GLU A 139 6.31 -2.21 10.00
C GLU A 139 7.29 -1.42 10.87
N LYS A 140 8.12 -0.61 10.22
CA LYS A 140 9.24 0.12 10.82
C LYS A 140 9.00 1.62 10.74
N VAL A 141 9.57 2.35 11.69
CA VAL A 141 9.53 3.81 11.74
C VAL A 141 10.93 4.35 11.97
N SER A 142 11.42 5.11 11.01
CA SER A 142 12.70 5.80 11.01
C SER A 142 12.49 7.33 10.95
N ILE A 143 13.52 8.09 11.30
CA ILE A 143 13.53 9.54 11.20
C ILE A 143 14.32 9.90 9.96
N ARG A 144 13.78 10.80 9.12
CA ARG A 144 14.48 11.26 7.91
C ARG A 144 15.79 11.93 8.32
N GLU A 145 16.90 11.44 7.80
CA GLU A 145 18.20 12.10 7.96
C GLU A 145 18.15 13.44 7.22
N SER A 146 18.50 14.53 7.89
CA SER A 146 18.69 15.82 7.22
C SER A 146 19.82 15.65 6.20
N ALA A 147 19.54 15.82 4.92
CA ALA A 147 20.60 15.96 3.94
C ALA A 147 21.55 17.08 4.41
N PRO A 148 22.89 16.90 4.34
CA PRO A 148 23.80 18.01 4.57
C PRO A 148 23.40 19.11 3.58
N ALA A 149 23.19 20.33 4.10
CA ALA A 149 22.98 21.47 3.24
C ALA A 149 24.22 21.59 2.34
N ASP A 150 24.03 21.46 1.03
CA ASP A 150 25.10 21.69 0.06
C ASP A 150 25.71 23.08 0.34
N GLU A 151 27.00 23.10 0.68
CA GLU A 151 27.84 24.28 0.87
C GLU A 151 28.34 24.83 -0.47
#